data_AF-A0A845LET6-F1
#
_entry.id   AF-A0A845LET6-F1
#
_cell.length_a   1.000
_cell.length_b   1.000
_cell.length_c   1.000
_cell.angle_alpha   90.00
_cell.angle_beta   90.00
_cell.angle_gamma   90.00
#
_symmetry.space_group_name_H-M   'P 1'
#
loop_
_entity.id
_entity.type
_entity.pdbx_description
1 polymer ?
#
loop_
_entity_poly.entity_id
_entity_poly.type
_entity_poly.pdbx_seq_one_letter_code
_entity_poly.pdbx_strand_id
1 'polypeptide(L)' 'MDKAKYKVATEIKRCELNMAINENKPIDVINSIAEEILRLADGKYELSEILDSVAYKKYLEYLEKLAHIS' A
#
# COMPACT_ATOMS: atom_id res chain seq x y z
N MET A 1 10.15 16.10 14.00
CA MET A 1 10.26 15.62 12.60
C MET A 1 8.95 15.92 11.89
N ASP A 2 9.03 16.66 10.79
CA ASP A 2 7.88 17.21 10.04
C ASP A 2 6.89 16.15 9.55
N LYS A 3 5.64 16.25 10.03
CA LYS A 3 4.48 15.52 9.47
C LYS A 3 4.39 15.63 7.94
N ALA A 4 4.83 16.75 7.37
CA ALA A 4 4.86 16.98 5.93
C ALA A 4 5.83 16.04 5.18
N LYS A 5 6.98 15.70 5.76
CA LYS A 5 7.95 14.78 5.13
C LYS A 5 7.44 13.35 5.10
N TYR A 6 6.77 12.93 6.17
CA TYR A 6 6.11 11.62 6.22
C TYR A 6 5.02 11.55 5.16
N LYS A 7 4.13 12.56 5.10
CA LYS A 7 3.05 12.60 4.12
C LYS A 7 3.55 12.48 2.67
N VAL A 8 4.59 13.22 2.30
CA VAL A 8 5.17 13.14 0.94
C VAL A 8 5.77 11.76 0.65
N ALA A 9 6.53 11.19 1.58
CA ALA A 9 7.10 9.84 1.41
C ALA A 9 6.02 8.78 1.28
N THR A 10 4.96 8.88 2.09
CA THR A 10 3.80 7.99 2.07
C THR A 10 2.99 8.14 0.76
N GLU A 11 2.83 9.36 0.22
CA GLU A 11 2.14 9.60 -1.05
C GLU A 11 2.91 9.07 -2.28
N ILE A 12 4.24 9.20 -2.31
CA ILE A 12 5.09 8.64 -3.38
C ILE A 12 4.96 7.11 -3.39
N LYS A 13 5.10 6.48 -2.21
CA LYS A 13 4.99 5.02 -2.09
C LYS A 13 3.59 4.50 -2.37
N ARG A 14 2.53 5.27 -2.03
CA ARG A 14 1.16 4.96 -2.46
C ARG A 14 1.04 4.89 -3.98
N CYS A 15 1.67 5.83 -4.71
CA CYS A 15 1.70 5.76 -6.18
C CYS A 15 2.41 4.49 -6.67
N GLU A 16 3.54 4.12 -6.06
CA GLU A 16 4.24 2.87 -6.39
C GLU A 16 3.37 1.63 -6.14
N LEU A 17 2.66 1.58 -5.01
CA LEU A 17 1.75 0.48 -4.71
C LEU A 17 0.62 0.38 -5.75
N ASN A 18 0.02 1.51 -6.11
CA ASN A 18 -1.03 1.57 -7.13
C ASN A 18 -0.53 1.12 -8.50
N MET A 19 0.67 1.51 -8.90
CA MET A 19 1.29 1.02 -10.14
C MET A 19 1.55 -0.48 -10.05
N ALA A 20 2.13 -0.97 -8.95
CA ALA A 20 2.43 -2.39 -8.77
C ALA A 20 1.17 -3.27 -8.85
N ILE A 21 0.07 -2.83 -8.24
CA ILE A 21 -1.24 -3.50 -8.31
C ILE A 21 -1.78 -3.47 -9.75
N ASN A 22 -1.75 -2.31 -10.43
CA ASN A 22 -2.26 -2.21 -11.81
C ASN A 22 -1.41 -3.00 -12.81
N GLU A 23 -0.10 -3.11 -12.58
CA GLU A 23 0.82 -3.89 -13.42
C GLU A 23 0.81 -5.39 -13.11
N ASN A 24 -0.02 -5.86 -12.15
CA ASN A 24 -0.02 -7.23 -11.65
C ASN A 24 1.40 -7.71 -11.25
N LYS A 25 2.14 -6.86 -10.52
CA LYS A 25 3.44 -7.26 -9.96
C LYS A 25 3.30 -8.44 -8.98
N PRO A 26 4.39 -9.19 -8.73
CA PRO A 26 4.39 -10.28 -7.76
C PRO A 26 3.96 -9.83 -6.35
N ILE A 27 3.35 -10.75 -5.60
CA ILE A 27 2.88 -10.53 -4.22
C ILE A 27 3.96 -9.98 -3.30
N ASP A 28 5.19 -10.49 -3.41
CA ASP A 28 6.32 -10.06 -2.59
C ASP A 28 6.64 -8.58 -2.82
N VAL A 29 6.46 -8.10 -4.05
CA VAL A 29 6.69 -6.69 -4.42
C VAL A 29 5.57 -5.81 -3.86
N ILE A 30 4.31 -6.20 -4.05
CA ILE A 30 3.15 -5.44 -3.55
C ILE A 30 3.18 -5.38 -2.02
N ASN A 31 3.43 -6.50 -1.35
CA ASN A 31 3.55 -6.55 0.11
C ASN A 31 4.77 -5.77 0.61
N SER A 32 5.93 -5.88 -0.05
CA SER A 32 7.10 -5.10 0.35
C SER A 32 6.81 -3.60 0.30
N ILE A 33 6.12 -3.10 -0.72
CA ILE A 33 5.75 -1.68 -0.82
C ILE A 33 4.73 -1.31 0.27
N ALA A 34 3.72 -2.15 0.51
CA ALA A 34 2.71 -1.92 1.54
C ALA A 34 3.33 -1.89 2.96
N GLU A 35 4.24 -2.81 3.27
CA GLU A 35 4.98 -2.81 4.53
C GLU A 35 5.87 -1.58 4.66
N GLU A 36 6.52 -1.14 3.57
CA GLU A 36 7.35 0.05 3.57
C GLU A 36 6.51 1.31 3.84
N ILE A 37 5.31 1.39 3.27
CA ILE A 37 4.31 2.43 3.57
C ILE A 37 3.95 2.43 5.06
N LEU A 38 3.66 1.27 5.64
CA LEU A 38 3.31 1.13 7.06
C LEU A 38 4.48 1.49 7.98
N ARG A 39 5.71 1.08 7.62
CA ARG A 39 6.94 1.45 8.36
C ARG A 39 7.17 2.96 8.30
N LEU A 40 6.97 3.58 7.14
CA LEU A 40 7.07 5.04 6.98
C LEU A 40 5.97 5.78 7.74
N ALA A 41 4.77 5.21 7.82
CA ALA A 41 3.68 5.73 8.62
C ALA A 41 3.94 5.63 10.13
N ASP A 42 4.97 4.89 10.57
CA ASP A 42 5.39 4.77 11.97
C ASP A 42 4.23 4.34 12.89
N GLY A 43 3.33 3.49 12.38
CA GLY A 43 2.12 3.06 13.09
C GLY A 43 1.12 4.18 13.39
N LYS A 44 1.33 5.40 12.87
CA LYS A 44 0.44 6.54 13.06
C LYS A 44 -0.72 6.58 12.08
N TYR A 45 -0.66 5.79 11.02
CA TYR A 45 -1.67 5.73 9.97
C TYR A 45 -1.87 4.29 9.51
N GLU A 46 -3.13 3.90 9.31
CA GLU A 46 -3.48 2.64 8.68
C GLU A 46 -3.36 2.72 7.14
N LEU A 47 -3.15 1.59 6.47
CA LEU A 47 -3.15 1.53 4.99
C LEU A 47 -4.45 2.09 4.39
N SER A 48 -5.58 1.92 5.06
CA SER A 48 -6.88 2.48 4.68
C SER A 48 -6.95 4.01 4.74
N GLU A 49 -6.12 4.65 5.59
CA GLU A 49 -6.02 6.11 5.70
C GLU A 49 -5.04 6.71 4.69
N ILE A 50 -4.12 5.88 4.20
CA ILE A 50 -3.08 6.25 3.26
C ILE A 50 -3.55 6.05 1.82
N LEU A 51 -4.15 4.90 1.54
CA LEU A 51 -4.69 4.55 0.24
C LEU A 51 -6.04 5.23 0.03
N ASP A 52 -6.31 5.69 -1.18
CA ASP A 52 -7.66 6.06 -1.54
C ASP A 52 -8.58 4.81 -1.56
N SER A 53 -9.88 5.00 -1.46
CA SER A 53 -10.82 3.88 -1.33
C SER A 53 -10.78 2.91 -2.51
N VAL A 54 -10.39 3.35 -3.72
CA VAL A 54 -10.27 2.47 -4.89
C VAL A 54 -9.00 1.62 -4.78
N ALA A 55 -7.87 2.24 -4.44
CA ALA A 55 -6.61 1.55 -4.21
C ALA A 55 -6.71 0.52 -3.07
N TYR A 56 -7.31 0.91 -1.94
CA TYR A 56 -7.51 0.03 -0.81
C TYR A 56 -8.40 -1.16 -1.17
N LYS A 57 -9.49 -0.92 -1.91
CA LYS A 57 -10.37 -1.99 -2.38
C LYS A 57 -9.65 -2.95 -3.32
N LYS A 58 -8.86 -2.45 -4.27
CA LYS A 58 -8.05 -3.31 -5.17
C LYS A 58 -7.03 -4.15 -4.39
N TYR A 59 -6.41 -3.57 -3.36
CA TYR A 59 -5.51 -4.30 -2.47
C TYR A 59 -6.24 -5.42 -1.71
N LEU A 60 -7.43 -5.14 -1.15
CA LEU A 60 -8.26 -6.16 -0.49
C LEU A 60 -8.75 -7.25 -1.46
N GLU A 61 -9.28 -6.88 -2.62
CA GLU A 61 -9.71 -7.83 -3.67
C GLU A 61 -8.54 -8.72 -4.12
N TYR A 62 -7.32 -8.18 -4.11
CA TYR A 62 -6.10 -8.92 -4.41
C TYR A 62 -5.73 -9.88 -3.27
N LEU A 63 -5.85 -9.48 -2.00
CA LEU A 63 -5.66 -10.37 -0.85
C LEU A 63 -6.69 -11.51 -0.81
N GLU A 64 -7.96 -11.22 -1.11
CA GLU A 64 -9.01 -12.23 -1.17
C GLU A 64 -8.76 -13.27 -2.26
N LYS A 65 -8.27 -12.83 -3.44
CA LYS A 65 -7.87 -13.75 -4.52
C LYS A 65 -6.76 -14.70 -4.08
N LEU A 66 -5.83 -14.26 -3.23
CA LEU A 66 -4.74 -15.10 -2.72
C LEU A 66 -5.23 -16.09 -1.67
N ALA A 67 -6.14 -15.66 -0.78
CA ALA A 67 -6.76 -16.53 0.21
C ALA A 67 -7.56 -17.67 -0.41
N HIS A 68 -8.10 -17.48 -1.62
CA HIS A 68 -8.84 -18.50 -2.38
C HIS A 68 -7.96 -19.47 -3.18
N ILE A 69 -6.64 -19.27 -3.25
CA ILE A 69 -5.70 -20.15 -3.96
C ILE A 69 -5.04 -21.18 -3.00
N SER A 70 -5.35 -21.12 -1.70
CA SER A 70 -4.87 -22.07 -0.67
C SER A 70 -5.81 -23.25 -0.41
#